data_AF-A0A7C3KQK3-F1
#
_entry.id   AF-A0A7C3KQK3-F1
#
_cell.length_a   1.000
_cell.length_b   1.000
_cell.length_c   1.000
_cell.angle_alpha   90.00
_cell.angle_beta   90.00
_cell.angle_gamma   90.00
#
_symmetry.space_group_name_H-M   'P 1'
#
loop_
_entity.id
_entity.type
_entity.pdbx_description
1 polymer ?
#
loop_
_entity_poly.entity_id
_entity_poly.type
_entity_poly.pdbx_seq_one_letter_code
_entity_poly.pdbx_strand_id
1 'polypeptide(L)'
;LLMLALLWAHYWLEKRGKLKRQSFFLASGLSVPIAGGLIAEVAIPLFGDTANIPVTTSLFTVFSLASAIAIKRQNLLDYSPKHQWDRIIETMNEGIVIVNNKDEIMYANENFCNLMEYEFHELKGKVAKDLFLDKEQRKKWPRSSKSASATNPASTRFA
;
A
#
# COMPACT_ATOMS: atom_id res chain seq x y z
N LEU A 1 -11.50 26.12 3.00
CA LEU A 1 -10.45 27.15 2.74
C LEU A 1 -9.12 26.81 3.42
N LEU A 2 -9.08 26.59 4.74
CA LEU A 2 -7.86 26.16 5.46
C LEU A 2 -7.21 24.89 4.88
N MET A 3 -8.00 23.85 4.60
CA MET A 3 -7.49 22.62 3.97
C MET A 3 -6.92 22.85 2.56
N LEU A 4 -7.47 23.82 1.81
CA LEU A 4 -7.10 24.15 0.44
C LEU A 4 -5.78 24.95 0.42
N ALA A 5 -5.62 25.84 1.40
CA ALA A 5 -4.36 26.55 1.67
C ALA A 5 -3.25 25.59 2.14
N LEU A 6 -3.57 24.61 2.99
CA LEU A 6 -2.63 23.57 3.41
C LEU A 6 -2.15 22.72 2.23
N LEU A 7 -3.04 22.34 1.31
CA LEU A 7 -2.67 21.59 0.10
C LEU A 7 -1.77 22.40 -0.85
N TRP A 8 -2.03 23.69 -1.03
CA TRP A 8 -1.19 24.58 -1.84
C TRP A 8 0.18 24.83 -1.21
N ALA A 9 0.23 25.03 0.11
CA ALA A 9 1.49 25.15 0.84
C ALA A 9 2.34 23.88 0.69
N HIS A 10 1.73 22.70 0.84
CA HIS A 10 2.42 21.43 0.68
C HIS A 10 2.91 21.22 -0.77
N TYR A 11 2.09 21.55 -1.77
CA TYR A 11 2.47 21.49 -3.20
C TYR A 11 3.68 22.36 -3.54
N TRP A 12 3.79 23.54 -2.90
CA TRP A 12 4.89 24.46 -3.15
C TRP A 12 6.18 24.02 -2.43
N LEU A 13 6.06 23.37 -1.28
CA LEU A 13 7.18 22.86 -0.48
C LEU A 13 7.80 21.56 -1.04
N GLU A 14 7.04 20.75 -1.79
CA GLU A 14 7.52 19.41 -2.17
C GLU A 14 8.36 19.43 -3.46
N LYS A 15 9.67 19.16 -3.36
CA LYS A 15 10.59 19.09 -4.51
C LYS A 15 10.69 17.66 -5.05
N ARG A 16 9.96 17.40 -6.13
CA ARG A 16 10.03 16.24 -7.06
C ARG A 16 9.77 14.84 -6.47
N GLY A 17 8.62 14.27 -6.85
CA GLY A 17 8.31 12.84 -6.73
C GLY A 17 7.00 12.48 -7.45
N LYS A 18 6.78 11.21 -7.81
CA LYS A 18 5.50 10.72 -8.40
C LYS A 18 4.27 11.12 -7.54
N LEU A 19 4.47 11.19 -6.21
CA LEU A 19 3.50 11.65 -5.22
C LEU A 19 3.04 13.10 -5.45
N LYS A 20 3.94 14.01 -5.85
CA LYS A 20 3.61 15.42 -6.14
C LYS A 20 2.61 15.55 -7.29
N ARG A 21 2.75 14.71 -8.33
CA ARG A 21 1.86 14.73 -9.50
C ARG A 21 0.48 14.18 -9.14
N GLN A 22 0.41 13.17 -8.26
CA GLN A 22 -0.83 12.61 -7.75
C GLN A 22 -1.58 13.60 -6.83
N SER A 23 -0.89 14.22 -5.87
CA SER A 23 -1.47 15.23 -4.98
C SER A 23 -1.94 16.48 -5.74
N PHE A 24 -1.26 16.86 -6.82
CA PHE A 24 -1.67 17.97 -7.69
C PHE A 24 -3.01 17.72 -8.40
N PHE A 25 -3.22 16.52 -8.93
CA PHE A 25 -4.50 16.18 -9.59
C PHE A 25 -5.66 16.14 -8.59
N LEU A 26 -5.43 15.63 -7.39
CA LEU A 26 -6.44 15.63 -6.32
C LEU A 26 -6.76 17.06 -5.85
N ALA A 27 -5.74 17.88 -5.60
CA ALA A 27 -5.93 19.26 -5.15
C ALA A 27 -6.63 20.13 -6.20
N SER A 28 -6.24 20.03 -7.47
CA SER A 28 -6.89 20.78 -8.56
C SER A 28 -8.32 20.29 -8.81
N GLY A 29 -8.56 18.98 -8.76
CA GLY A 29 -9.90 18.40 -8.86
C GLY A 29 -10.83 18.96 -7.79
N LEU A 30 -10.44 18.91 -6.50
CA LEU A 30 -11.32 19.33 -5.40
C LEU A 30 -11.54 20.85 -5.34
N SER A 31 -10.59 21.64 -5.85
CA SER A 31 -10.64 23.10 -5.75
C SER A 31 -11.60 23.75 -6.75
N VAL A 32 -11.73 23.20 -7.95
CA VAL A 32 -12.57 23.77 -9.03
C VAL A 32 -14.07 23.80 -8.66
N PRO A 33 -14.68 22.74 -8.10
CA PRO A 33 -16.09 22.76 -7.70
C PRO A 33 -16.35 23.65 -6.48
N ILE A 34 -15.42 23.67 -5.51
CA ILE A 34 -15.56 24.50 -4.30
C ILE A 34 -15.52 25.98 -4.67
N ALA A 35 -14.54 26.38 -5.51
CA ALA A 35 -14.46 27.76 -5.98
C ALA A 35 -15.63 28.11 -6.90
N GLY A 36 -16.01 27.21 -7.82
CA GLY A 36 -17.15 27.42 -8.72
C GLY A 36 -18.49 27.54 -7.98
N GLY A 37 -18.71 26.73 -6.94
CA GLY A 37 -19.91 26.80 -6.09
C GLY A 37 -20.00 28.11 -5.32
N LEU A 38 -18.91 28.55 -4.68
CA LEU A 38 -18.86 29.83 -3.96
C LEU A 38 -19.06 31.02 -4.90
N ILE A 39 -18.45 30.98 -6.08
CA ILE A 39 -18.62 32.05 -7.09
C ILE A 39 -20.06 32.06 -7.61
N ALA A 40 -20.66 30.91 -7.88
CA ALA A 40 -22.05 30.83 -8.34
C ALA A 40 -23.03 31.38 -7.28
N GLU A 41 -22.82 31.08 -6.00
CA GLU A 41 -23.67 31.56 -4.91
C GLU A 41 -23.58 33.08 -4.69
N VAL A 42 -22.40 33.68 -4.91
CA VAL A 42 -22.15 35.12 -4.69
C VAL A 42 -22.40 35.96 -5.95
N ALA A 43 -21.99 35.49 -7.13
CA ALA A 43 -22.02 36.28 -8.36
C ALA A 43 -23.39 36.26 -9.06
N ILE A 44 -24.10 35.12 -9.06
CA ILE A 44 -25.40 34.98 -9.75
C ILE A 44 -26.47 35.98 -9.23
N PRO A 45 -26.64 36.21 -7.90
CA PRO A 45 -27.60 37.22 -7.43
C PRO A 45 -27.16 38.67 -7.70
N LEU A 46 -25.90 38.91 -8.06
CA LEU A 46 -25.33 40.24 -8.30
C LEU A 46 -25.53 40.73 -9.75
N PHE A 47 -25.84 39.84 -10.71
CA PHE A 47 -25.91 40.16 -12.15
C PHE A 47 -27.31 40.11 -12.79
N GLY A 48 -28.36 39.75 -12.06
CA GLY A 48 -29.75 40.00 -12.51
C GLY A 48 -30.78 38.94 -12.10
N ASP A 49 -32.02 39.40 -11.91
CA ASP A 49 -33.24 38.64 -11.59
C ASP A 49 -33.56 37.55 -12.62
N THR A 50 -32.74 36.51 -12.67
CA THR A 50 -32.97 35.35 -13.53
C THR A 50 -33.15 34.12 -12.69
N ALA A 51 -34.22 33.40 -13.00
CA ALA A 51 -34.67 32.19 -12.33
C ALA A 51 -33.49 31.25 -12.05
N ASN A 52 -33.43 30.73 -10.81
CA ASN A 52 -32.43 29.80 -10.31
C ASN A 52 -32.24 28.59 -11.24
N ILE A 53 -31.38 28.69 -12.26
CA ILE A 53 -30.90 27.54 -13.00
C ILE A 53 -29.82 26.88 -12.12
N PRO A 54 -29.97 25.62 -11.70
CA PRO A 54 -29.05 24.97 -10.76
C PRO A 54 -27.74 24.56 -11.45
N VAL A 55 -26.89 25.54 -11.77
CA VAL A 55 -25.57 25.33 -12.42
C VAL A 55 -24.62 24.50 -11.55
N THR A 56 -24.84 24.52 -10.24
CA THR A 56 -24.08 23.74 -9.26
C THR A 56 -24.23 22.24 -9.47
N THR A 57 -25.43 21.75 -9.77
CA THR A 57 -25.70 20.31 -10.00
C THR A 57 -24.94 19.78 -11.22
N SER A 58 -24.88 20.58 -12.30
CA SER A 58 -24.10 20.26 -13.50
C SER A 58 -22.59 20.24 -13.21
N LEU A 59 -22.10 21.15 -12.37
CA LEU A 59 -20.69 21.20 -11.99
C LEU A 59 -20.28 20.00 -11.12
N PHE A 60 -21.12 19.61 -10.16
CA PHE A 60 -20.88 18.44 -9.30
C PHE A 60 -20.88 17.13 -10.09
N THR A 61 -21.75 16.97 -11.09
CA THR A 61 -21.80 15.77 -11.93
C THR A 61 -20.54 15.63 -12.80
N VAL A 62 -20.10 16.71 -13.45
CA VAL A 62 -18.85 16.73 -14.22
C VAL A 62 -17.65 16.42 -13.33
N PHE A 63 -17.59 17.02 -12.14
CA PHE A 63 -16.54 16.77 -11.17
C PHE A 63 -16.52 15.33 -10.64
N SER A 64 -17.68 14.78 -10.32
CA SER A 64 -17.82 13.39 -9.86
C SER A 64 -17.33 12.42 -10.92
N LEU A 65 -17.67 12.66 -12.19
CA LEU A 65 -17.22 11.82 -13.29
C LEU A 65 -15.71 11.92 -13.51
N ALA A 66 -15.15 13.13 -13.51
CA ALA A 66 -13.70 13.35 -13.63
C ALA A 66 -12.92 12.69 -12.48
N SER A 67 -13.44 12.80 -11.25
CA SER A 67 -12.84 12.18 -10.05
C SER A 67 -12.89 10.66 -10.13
N ALA A 68 -14.03 10.08 -10.52
CA ALA A 68 -14.17 8.63 -10.69
C ALA A 68 -13.19 8.09 -11.76
N ILE A 69 -13.05 8.80 -12.88
CA ILE A 69 -12.08 8.46 -13.93
C ILE A 69 -10.64 8.58 -13.40
N ALA A 70 -10.32 9.63 -12.66
CA ALA A 70 -8.98 9.84 -12.12
C ALA A 70 -8.60 8.76 -11.09
N ILE A 71 -9.51 8.41 -10.17
CA ILE A 71 -9.29 7.36 -9.16
C ILE A 71 -9.01 6.02 -9.84
N LYS A 72 -9.82 5.65 -10.84
CA LYS A 72 -9.62 4.41 -11.60
C LYS A 72 -8.34 4.42 -12.44
N ARG A 73 -7.99 5.57 -13.03
CA ARG A 73 -6.84 5.68 -13.95
C ARG A 73 -5.49 5.77 -13.21
N GLN A 74 -5.48 6.31 -11.99
CA GLN A 74 -4.25 6.52 -11.22
C GLN A 74 -3.90 5.37 -10.28
N ASN A 75 -4.72 4.30 -10.21
CA ASN A 75 -4.51 3.19 -9.26
C ASN A 75 -4.19 3.70 -7.84
N LEU A 76 -4.79 4.83 -7.44
CA LEU A 76 -4.50 5.52 -6.18
C LEU A 76 -4.85 4.66 -4.96
N LEU A 77 -5.78 3.72 -5.14
CA LEU A 77 -6.21 2.77 -4.12
C LEU A 77 -5.55 1.40 -4.27
N ASP A 78 -4.72 1.21 -5.31
CA ASP A 78 -4.08 -0.05 -5.62
C ASP A 78 -2.82 -0.20 -4.73
N TYR A 79 -3.07 -0.32 -3.43
CA TYR A 79 -2.09 -0.77 -2.45
C TYR A 79 -1.87 -2.28 -2.66
N SER A 80 -1.15 -2.65 -3.72
CA SER A 80 -0.76 -4.05 -3.92
C SER A 80 0.32 -4.43 -2.90
N PRO A 81 0.05 -5.36 -1.97
CA PRO A 81 1.02 -5.73 -0.92
C PRO A 81 2.31 -6.34 -1.48
N LYS A 82 2.29 -6.83 -2.73
CA LYS A 82 3.44 -7.51 -3.36
C LYS A 82 4.69 -6.62 -3.39
N HIS A 83 4.55 -5.35 -3.79
CA HIS A 83 5.70 -4.45 -3.88
C HIS A 83 6.26 -4.04 -2.50
N GLN A 84 5.42 -4.07 -1.46
CA GLN A 84 5.90 -3.83 -0.11
C GLN A 84 6.54 -5.09 0.48
N TRP A 85 5.98 -6.27 0.19
CA TRP A 85 6.51 -7.56 0.62
C TRP A 85 7.99 -7.71 0.25
N ASP A 86 8.34 -7.50 -1.02
CA ASP A 86 9.72 -7.63 -1.51
C ASP A 86 10.68 -6.68 -0.75
N ARG A 87 10.26 -5.43 -0.52
CA ARG A 87 11.07 -4.49 0.27
C ARG A 87 11.22 -4.91 1.72
N ILE A 88 10.14 -5.38 2.35
CA ILE A 88 10.16 -5.77 3.76
C ILE A 88 11.14 -6.93 3.95
N ILE A 89 11.02 -8.00 3.14
CA ILE A 89 11.87 -9.20 3.27
C ILE A 89 13.34 -8.95 2.91
N GLU A 90 13.63 -7.99 2.02
CA GLU A 90 15.00 -7.60 1.65
C GLU A 90 15.66 -6.73 2.72
N THR A 91 14.90 -5.87 3.41
CA THR A 91 15.46 -4.97 4.45
C THR A 91 15.53 -5.58 5.84
N MET A 92 14.86 -6.70 6.08
CA MET A 92 14.90 -7.38 7.38
C MET A 92 16.27 -7.98 7.64
N ASN A 93 16.76 -7.83 8.87
CA ASN A 93 18.04 -8.38 9.31
C ASN A 93 17.94 -9.88 9.66
N GLU A 94 16.74 -10.45 9.61
CA GLU A 94 16.49 -11.89 9.75
C GLU A 94 16.49 -12.62 8.40
N GLY A 95 16.90 -13.89 8.42
CA GLY A 95 16.79 -14.77 7.27
C GLY A 95 15.39 -15.36 7.14
N ILE A 96 14.82 -15.31 5.94
CA ILE A 96 13.50 -15.87 5.63
C ILE A 96 13.67 -17.01 4.62
N VAL A 97 13.09 -18.17 4.94
CA VAL A 97 12.99 -19.33 4.05
C VAL A 97 11.54 -19.76 3.95
N ILE A 98 11.07 -20.01 2.73
CA ILE A 98 9.74 -20.55 2.46
C ILE A 98 9.91 -21.96 1.91
N VAL A 99 9.28 -22.92 2.56
CA VAL A 99 9.27 -24.33 2.18
C VAL A 99 7.88 -24.78 1.71
N ASN A 100 7.82 -25.82 0.89
CA ASN A 100 6.55 -26.45 0.51
C ASN A 100 6.07 -27.46 1.57
N ASN A 101 4.93 -28.11 1.30
CA ASN A 101 4.36 -29.14 2.18
C ASN A 101 5.27 -30.38 2.38
N LYS A 102 6.30 -30.55 1.57
CA LYS A 102 7.32 -31.61 1.67
C LYS A 102 8.61 -31.12 2.34
N ASP A 103 8.61 -29.90 2.87
CA ASP A 103 9.78 -29.24 3.47
C ASP A 103 10.88 -28.86 2.44
N GLU A 104 10.56 -28.85 1.15
CA GLU A 104 11.49 -28.43 0.09
C GLU A 104 11.50 -26.90 -0.01
N ILE A 105 12.69 -26.31 -0.02
CA ILE A 105 12.90 -24.86 -0.08
C ILE A 105 12.44 -24.32 -1.45
N MET A 106 11.45 -23.43 -1.43
CA MET A 106 10.93 -22.74 -2.62
C MET A 106 11.50 -21.32 -2.78
N TYR A 107 11.89 -20.69 -1.67
CA TYR A 107 12.42 -19.33 -1.63
C TYR A 107 13.30 -19.13 -0.40
N ALA A 108 14.35 -18.33 -0.55
CA ALA A 108 15.14 -17.78 0.55
C ALA A 108 15.48 -16.32 0.21
N ASN A 109 15.40 -15.41 1.18
CA ASN A 109 15.82 -14.02 0.97
C ASN A 109 17.36 -13.91 0.94
N GLU A 110 17.88 -12.81 0.40
CA GLU A 110 19.33 -12.58 0.32
C GLU A 110 20.00 -12.62 1.68
N ASN A 111 19.33 -12.08 2.71
CA ASN A 111 19.89 -12.07 4.05
C ASN A 111 20.06 -13.49 4.63
N PHE A 112 19.14 -14.42 4.38
CA PHE A 112 19.32 -15.82 4.75
C PHE A 112 20.51 -16.46 4.02
N CYS A 113 20.62 -16.23 2.71
CA CYS A 113 21.73 -16.72 1.88
C CYS A 113 23.08 -16.20 2.41
N ASN A 114 23.16 -14.92 2.74
CA ASN A 114 24.36 -14.28 3.29
C ASN A 114 24.71 -14.83 4.69
N LEU A 115 23.72 -14.99 5.57
CA LEU A 115 23.94 -15.50 6.94
C LEU A 115 24.40 -16.95 6.97
N MET A 116 23.89 -17.77 6.04
CA MET A 116 24.20 -19.20 5.98
C MET A 116 25.33 -19.52 4.99
N GLU A 117 25.89 -18.51 4.33
CA GLU A 117 26.92 -18.64 3.28
C GLU A 117 26.53 -19.62 2.16
N TYR A 118 25.25 -19.64 1.80
CA TYR A 118 24.72 -20.45 0.70
C TYR A 118 24.15 -19.57 -0.39
N GLU A 119 24.28 -20.00 -1.64
CA GLU A 119 23.56 -19.40 -2.74
C GLU A 119 22.15 -19.99 -2.87
N PHE A 120 21.17 -19.18 -3.30
CA PHE A 120 19.78 -19.65 -3.40
C PHE A 120 19.62 -20.86 -4.33
N HIS A 121 20.41 -20.93 -5.39
CA HIS A 121 20.38 -22.06 -6.33
C HIS A 121 20.82 -23.38 -5.69
N GLU A 122 21.65 -23.33 -4.65
CA GLU A 122 22.09 -24.50 -3.90
C GLU A 122 21.04 -24.95 -2.88
N LEU A 123 20.19 -24.04 -2.42
CA LEU A 123 19.14 -24.31 -1.45
C LEU A 123 17.85 -24.80 -2.13
N LYS A 124 17.53 -24.26 -3.31
CA LYS A 124 16.27 -24.50 -4.00
C LYS A 124 16.00 -26.00 -4.22
N GLY A 125 14.85 -26.46 -3.74
CA GLY A 125 14.40 -27.85 -3.87
C GLY A 125 15.01 -28.82 -2.86
N LYS A 126 15.97 -28.40 -2.03
CA LYS A 126 16.48 -29.23 -0.94
C LYS A 126 15.53 -29.19 0.26
N VAL A 127 15.57 -30.26 1.05
CA VAL A 127 14.74 -30.40 2.26
C VAL A 127 15.38 -29.63 3.42
N ALA A 128 14.69 -28.63 3.96
CA ALA A 128 15.25 -27.71 4.94
C ALA A 128 15.71 -28.39 6.24
N LYS A 129 14.91 -29.33 6.79
CA LYS A 129 15.29 -30.09 7.99
C LYS A 129 16.54 -30.95 7.80
N ASP A 130 16.84 -31.37 6.58
CA ASP A 130 18.00 -32.24 6.32
C ASP A 130 19.29 -31.41 6.19
N LEU A 131 19.16 -30.15 5.78
CA LEU A 131 20.25 -29.18 5.68
C LEU A 131 20.62 -28.55 7.03
N PHE A 132 19.61 -28.12 7.80
CA PHE A 132 19.84 -27.22 8.93
C PHE A 132 19.63 -27.84 10.31
N LEU A 133 19.08 -29.06 10.40
CA LEU A 133 18.85 -29.73 11.68
C LEU A 133 19.73 -30.97 11.85
N ASP A 134 20.33 -31.06 13.04
CA ASP A 134 21.07 -32.25 13.46
C ASP A 134 20.16 -33.44 13.73
N LYS A 135 20.74 -34.65 13.71
CA LYS A 135 20.02 -35.92 13.90
C LYS A 135 19.11 -35.93 15.13
N GLU A 136 19.56 -35.33 16.23
CA GLU A 136 18.81 -35.24 17.49
C GLU A 136 17.68 -34.19 17.44
N GLN A 137 17.88 -33.09 16.71
CA GLN A 137 16.86 -32.07 16.48
C GLN A 137 15.77 -32.56 15.53
N ARG A 138 16.14 -33.33 14.50
CA ARG A 138 15.18 -33.96 13.58
C ARG A 138 14.21 -34.92 14.25
N LYS A 139 14.62 -35.61 15.31
CA LYS A 139 13.72 -36.49 16.10
C LYS A 139 12.65 -35.72 16.84
N LYS A 140 12.97 -34.50 17.29
CA LYS A 140 12.04 -33.60 18.00
C LYS A 140 11.19 -32.77 17.05
N TRP A 141 11.58 -32.67 15.77
CA TRP A 141 10.83 -31.94 14.77
C TRP A 141 9.50 -32.65 14.46
N PRO A 142 8.34 -32.00 14.68
CA PRO A 142 7.05 -32.62 14.43
C PRO A 142 6.91 -32.96 12.94
N ARG A 143 6.54 -34.21 12.65
CA ARG A 143 6.32 -34.71 11.27
C ARG A 143 5.16 -34.00 10.55
N SER A 144 4.39 -33.20 11.26
CA SER A 144 3.31 -32.38 10.73
C SER A 144 3.64 -30.89 10.90
N SER A 145 4.36 -30.30 9.96
CA SER A 145 4.25 -28.86 9.68
C SER A 145 2.93 -28.52 8.94
N LYS A 146 1.88 -29.33 9.14
CA LYS A 146 0.51 -28.92 8.82
C LYS A 146 0.06 -27.99 9.95
N SER A 147 -0.01 -26.70 9.67
CA SER A 147 -0.50 -25.61 10.53
C SER A 147 0.45 -25.12 11.64
N ALA A 148 1.38 -24.24 11.26
CA ALA A 148 1.84 -23.16 12.14
C ALA A 148 1.37 -21.82 11.55
N SER A 149 0.06 -21.70 11.33
CA SER A 149 -0.65 -20.46 11.05
C SER A 149 -1.89 -20.40 11.95
N ALA A 150 -1.65 -20.37 13.25
CA ALA A 150 -2.65 -19.98 14.25
C ALA A 150 -1.89 -19.51 15.50
N THR A 151 -1.55 -18.23 15.52
CA THR A 151 -1.24 -17.50 16.75
C THR A 151 -2.42 -17.68 17.70
N ASN A 152 -2.21 -18.45 18.78
CA ASN A 152 -3.17 -18.60 19.87
C ASN A 152 -3.11 -17.34 20.77
N PRO A 153 -4.19 -16.55 20.92
CA PRO A 153 -4.16 -15.26 21.63
C PRO A 153 -4.23 -15.36 23.17
N ALA A 154 -3.88 -16.51 23.78
CA ALA A 154 -4.26 -16.81 25.15
C ALA A 154 -3.14 -16.85 26.21
N SER A 155 -1.92 -16.35 25.94
CA SER A 155 -0.87 -16.35 26.97
C SER A 155 -0.02 -15.08 26.99
N THR A 156 -0.66 -13.95 27.30
CA THR A 156 0.04 -12.81 27.90
C THR A 156 -0.74 -12.34 29.12
N ARG A 157 -0.71 -13.13 30.19
CA ARG A 157 -0.90 -12.59 31.53
C ARG A 157 0.47 -12.16 32.02
N PHE A 158 0.71 -10.85 31.93
CA PHE A 158 1.83 -10.18 32.57
C PHE A 158 1.73 -10.37 34.08
N ALA A 159 2.83 -10.83 34.67
CA ALA A 159 3.21 -10.46 36.03
C ALA A 159 4.00 -9.15 35.97
#